data_AF-A0A382UNX4-F1
#
_entry.id   AF-A0A382UNX4-F1
#
_cell.length_a   1.000
_cell.length_b   1.000
_cell.length_c   1.000
_cell.angle_alpha   90.00
_cell.angle_beta   90.00
_cell.angle_gamma   90.00
#
_symmetry.space_group_name_H-M   'P 1'
#
loop_
_entity.id
_entity.type
_entity.pdbx_description
1 polymer ?
#
loop_
_entity_poly.entity_id
_entity_poly.type
_entity_poly.pdbx_seq_one_letter_code
_entity_poly.pdbx_strand_id
1 'polypeptide(L)'
;MKPEQLAHTAHEQIQPGTGLVQEHLEVLKEMVGIDSRSFNVNEFPGDRQTPTDMKEILQSAENYLRRIGFSHIQVNRSPTGEELPYPILMAEIPVSKEKPTVLCYAHLDKQPYMDNEKFEKWGGVPPTKLRWNAEGTRAYGRGAADDLSGVISIGLTVDSILKALGFDAKNPSNEILNKMPCNIKIIFETEEECGSHSLIEQIQQNREFFNLIDCVIITDVVNPATGVPGLITSLRGIIQVEATV
;
A
#
# COMPACT_ATOMS: atom_id res chain seq x y z
N MET A 1 0.71 -28.64 -2.69
CA MET A 1 1.69 -28.09 -3.66
C MET A 1 2.96 -27.77 -2.88
N LYS A 2 4.15 -28.05 -3.41
CA LYS A 2 5.39 -27.66 -2.74
C LYS A 2 5.59 -26.13 -2.83
N PRO A 3 6.26 -25.46 -1.88
CA PRO A 3 6.46 -24.01 -1.91
C PRO A 3 7.09 -23.49 -3.21
N GLU A 4 8.04 -24.23 -3.79
CA GLU A 4 8.73 -23.84 -5.03
C GLU A 4 7.78 -23.88 -6.24
N GLN A 5 6.87 -24.86 -6.27
CA GLN A 5 5.85 -24.96 -7.31
C GLN A 5 4.83 -23.83 -7.19
N LEU A 6 4.44 -23.50 -5.95
CA LEU A 6 3.53 -22.38 -5.69
C LEU A 6 4.15 -21.06 -6.13
N ALA A 7 5.41 -20.82 -5.74
CA ALA A 7 6.15 -19.63 -6.14
C ALA A 7 6.28 -19.53 -7.67
N HIS A 8 6.55 -20.64 -8.36
CA HIS A 8 6.62 -20.66 -9.82
C HIS A 8 5.29 -20.30 -10.48
N THR A 9 4.18 -20.95 -10.09
CA THR A 9 2.84 -20.67 -10.64
C THR A 9 2.38 -19.24 -10.34
N ALA A 10 2.69 -18.72 -9.16
CA ALA A 10 2.41 -17.32 -8.82
C ALA A 10 3.27 -16.37 -9.68
N HIS A 11 4.55 -16.69 -9.87
CA HIS A 11 5.47 -15.90 -10.69
C HIS A 11 5.01 -15.76 -12.15
N GLU A 12 4.47 -16.81 -12.75
CA GLU A 12 3.92 -16.77 -14.11
C GLU A 12 2.74 -15.78 -14.23
N GLN A 13 1.96 -15.60 -13.17
CA GLN A 13 0.81 -14.70 -13.17
C GLN A 13 1.19 -13.23 -12.99
N ILE A 14 2.37 -12.93 -12.46
CA ILE A 14 2.85 -11.56 -12.22
C ILE A 14 3.79 -11.04 -13.31
N GLN A 15 3.90 -11.76 -14.43
CA GLN A 15 4.68 -11.29 -15.59
C GLN A 15 4.05 -10.02 -16.20
N PRO A 16 4.87 -9.08 -16.72
CA PRO A 16 4.36 -7.93 -17.44
C PRO A 16 3.38 -8.32 -18.55
N GLY A 17 2.21 -7.66 -18.58
CA GLY A 17 1.19 -7.88 -19.60
C GLY A 17 0.16 -8.97 -19.28
N THR A 18 0.30 -9.70 -18.17
CA THR A 18 -0.76 -10.62 -17.73
C THR A 18 -2.03 -9.85 -17.32
N GLY A 19 -3.19 -10.50 -17.44
CA GLY A 19 -4.46 -9.90 -17.01
C GLY A 19 -4.45 -9.50 -15.54
N LEU A 20 -3.82 -10.32 -14.67
CA LEU A 20 -3.69 -10.03 -13.25
C LEU A 20 -2.91 -8.74 -12.98
N VAL A 21 -1.77 -8.56 -13.65
CA VAL A 21 -0.97 -7.33 -13.52
C VAL A 21 -1.76 -6.12 -14.01
N GLN A 22 -2.47 -6.24 -15.14
CA GLN A 22 -3.27 -5.13 -15.67
C GLN A 22 -4.42 -4.73 -14.73
N GLU A 23 -5.11 -5.70 -14.13
CA GLU A 23 -6.14 -5.43 -13.13
C GLU A 23 -5.59 -4.64 -11.93
N HIS A 24 -4.39 -4.98 -11.48
CA HIS A 24 -3.73 -4.30 -10.36
C HIS A 24 -3.22 -2.91 -10.75
N LEU A 25 -2.73 -2.73 -11.97
CA LEU A 25 -2.33 -1.41 -12.47
C LEU A 25 -3.52 -0.46 -12.70
N GLU A 26 -4.73 -0.97 -12.98
CA GLU A 26 -5.92 -0.12 -12.99
C GLU A 26 -6.29 0.36 -11.58
N VAL A 27 -6.08 -0.46 -10.54
CA VAL A 27 -6.22 0.00 -9.14
C VAL A 27 -5.17 1.07 -8.81
N LEU A 28 -3.92 0.89 -9.24
CA LEU A 28 -2.88 1.93 -9.08
C LEU A 28 -3.33 3.26 -9.70
N LYS A 29 -3.87 3.21 -10.91
CA LYS A 29 -4.36 4.38 -11.63
C LYS A 29 -5.51 5.07 -10.91
N GLU A 30 -6.45 4.31 -10.36
CA GLU A 30 -7.53 4.82 -9.51
C GLU A 30 -6.97 5.54 -8.28
N MET A 31 -6.10 4.87 -7.51
CA MET A 31 -5.51 5.41 -6.28
C MET A 31 -4.63 6.65 -6.51
N VAL A 32 -3.91 6.71 -7.64
CA VAL A 32 -3.16 7.91 -8.04
C VAL A 32 -4.10 9.11 -8.27
N GLY A 33 -5.31 8.84 -8.76
CA GLY A 33 -6.38 9.82 -8.97
C GLY A 33 -6.91 10.49 -7.71
N ILE A 34 -6.85 9.81 -6.57
CA ILE A 34 -7.41 10.28 -5.30
C ILE A 34 -6.45 11.25 -4.62
N ASP A 35 -6.91 12.40 -4.15
CA ASP A 35 -6.01 13.33 -3.44
C ASP A 35 -5.83 12.94 -1.96
N SER A 36 -4.87 12.07 -1.67
CA SER A 36 -4.56 11.54 -0.33
C SER A 36 -3.34 12.17 0.37
N ARG A 37 -3.06 13.47 0.21
CA ARG A 37 -1.92 14.10 0.94
C ARG A 37 -2.18 14.24 2.45
N SER A 38 -1.26 13.84 3.32
CA SER A 38 -1.37 13.92 4.79
C SER A 38 -1.08 15.31 5.39
N PHE A 39 -0.85 16.31 4.53
CA PHE A 39 -0.57 17.71 4.89
C PHE A 39 -1.85 18.55 5.03
N ASN A 40 -1.76 19.70 5.70
CA ASN A 40 -2.92 20.59 5.83
C ASN A 40 -3.28 21.27 4.51
N VAL A 41 -4.45 21.92 4.47
CA VAL A 41 -4.88 22.77 3.35
C VAL A 41 -4.25 24.15 3.49
N ASN A 42 -3.77 24.74 2.39
CA ASN A 42 -3.12 26.05 2.36
C ASN A 42 -1.84 26.14 3.20
N GLU A 43 -1.11 25.03 3.34
CA GLU A 43 0.11 24.99 4.15
C GLU A 43 1.27 25.78 3.51
N PHE A 44 1.24 25.94 2.18
CA PHE A 44 2.21 26.72 1.41
C PHE A 44 1.55 27.41 0.20
N PRO A 45 2.19 28.45 -0.38
CA PRO A 45 1.66 29.11 -1.57
C PRO A 45 1.51 28.15 -2.77
N GLY A 46 0.30 28.04 -3.32
CA GLY A 46 0.00 27.11 -4.43
C GLY A 46 -0.45 25.72 -3.98
N ASP A 47 -0.75 25.54 -2.70
CA ASP A 47 -1.40 24.32 -2.19
C ASP A 47 -2.89 24.25 -2.61
N ARG A 48 -3.50 23.08 -2.39
CA ARG A 48 -4.93 22.85 -2.57
C ARG A 48 -5.76 23.75 -1.66
N GLN A 49 -7.01 23.97 -2.10
CA GLN A 49 -8.02 24.70 -1.35
C GLN A 49 -9.07 23.78 -0.69
N THR A 50 -9.11 22.51 -1.09
CA THR A 50 -10.02 21.50 -0.52
C THR A 50 -9.25 20.53 0.39
N PRO A 51 -9.88 19.93 1.41
CA PRO A 51 -9.25 18.91 2.25
C PRO A 51 -8.85 17.65 1.47
N THR A 52 -8.00 16.84 2.10
CA THR A 52 -7.66 15.49 1.63
C THR A 52 -8.86 14.56 1.64
N ASP A 53 -8.92 13.69 0.64
CA ASP A 53 -9.88 12.60 0.58
C ASP A 53 -9.31 11.30 1.16
N MET A 54 -8.82 11.36 2.41
CA MET A 54 -8.27 10.18 3.11
C MET A 54 -9.29 9.04 3.20
N LYS A 55 -10.57 9.39 3.35
CA LYS A 55 -11.66 8.41 3.35
C LYS A 55 -11.77 7.66 2.02
N GLU A 56 -11.56 8.35 0.90
CA GLU A 56 -11.69 7.76 -0.43
C GLU A 56 -10.54 6.79 -0.70
N ILE A 57 -9.29 7.15 -0.36
CA ILE A 57 -8.15 6.25 -0.56
C ILE A 57 -8.24 5.02 0.35
N LEU A 58 -8.69 5.18 1.59
CA LEU A 58 -8.93 4.06 2.51
C LEU A 58 -10.04 3.14 1.99
N GLN A 59 -11.12 3.71 1.45
CA GLN A 59 -12.22 2.94 0.87
C GLN A 59 -11.76 2.18 -0.39
N SER A 60 -10.95 2.82 -1.24
CA SER A 60 -10.35 2.17 -2.43
C SER A 60 -9.42 1.02 -2.02
N ALA A 61 -8.58 1.22 -0.99
CA ALA A 61 -7.71 0.19 -0.44
C ALA A 61 -8.50 -0.98 0.20
N GLU A 62 -9.56 -0.69 0.95
CA GLU A 62 -10.45 -1.72 1.49
C GLU A 62 -11.10 -2.55 0.37
N ASN A 63 -11.66 -1.89 -0.64
CA ASN A 63 -12.28 -2.56 -1.78
C ASN A 63 -11.27 -3.44 -2.54
N TYR A 64 -10.05 -2.92 -2.71
CA TYR A 64 -8.96 -3.64 -3.34
C TYR A 64 -8.60 -4.92 -2.57
N LEU A 65 -8.42 -4.84 -1.25
CA LEU A 65 -8.09 -5.99 -0.42
C LEU A 65 -9.26 -7.00 -0.33
N ARG A 66 -10.52 -6.52 -0.25
CA ARG A 66 -11.70 -7.40 -0.31
C ARG A 66 -11.75 -8.18 -1.62
N ARG A 67 -11.44 -7.54 -2.74
CA ARG A 67 -11.38 -8.17 -4.07
C ARG A 67 -10.35 -9.30 -4.13
N ILE A 68 -9.19 -9.11 -3.49
CA ILE A 68 -8.11 -10.11 -3.45
C ILE A 68 -8.50 -11.32 -2.59
N GLY A 69 -9.23 -11.12 -1.50
CA GLY A 69 -9.67 -12.20 -0.61
C GLY A 69 -9.43 -11.98 0.87
N PHE A 70 -9.06 -10.76 1.28
CA PHE A 70 -8.96 -10.43 2.71
C PHE A 70 -10.36 -10.40 3.33
N SER A 71 -10.61 -11.29 4.28
CA SER A 71 -11.90 -11.42 4.97
C SER A 71 -12.03 -10.50 6.18
N HIS A 72 -10.90 -10.15 6.81
CA HIS A 72 -10.83 -9.27 7.96
C HIS A 72 -10.08 -8.01 7.55
N ILE A 73 -10.81 -6.89 7.40
CA ILE A 73 -10.26 -5.58 7.11
C ILE A 73 -10.90 -4.59 8.08
N GLN A 74 -10.08 -3.77 8.70
CA GLN A 74 -10.49 -2.78 9.69
C GLN A 74 -9.68 -1.50 9.49
N VAL A 75 -10.36 -0.36 9.41
CA VAL A 75 -9.74 0.95 9.57
C VAL A 75 -9.77 1.31 11.05
N ASN A 76 -8.62 1.68 11.62
CA ASN A 76 -8.51 2.03 13.02
C ASN A 76 -9.38 3.26 13.35
N ARG A 77 -9.91 3.29 14.57
CA ARG A 77 -10.75 4.38 15.09
C ARG A 77 -10.31 4.71 16.50
N SER A 78 -10.68 5.88 16.99
CA SER A 78 -10.41 6.22 18.38
C SER A 78 -11.14 5.25 19.33
N PRO A 79 -10.70 5.12 20.60
CA PRO A 79 -11.43 4.34 21.61
C PRO A 79 -12.88 4.79 21.85
N THR A 80 -13.21 6.04 21.52
CA THR A 80 -14.59 6.59 21.59
C THR A 80 -15.42 6.31 20.33
N GLY A 81 -14.82 5.68 19.31
CA GLY A 81 -15.47 5.31 18.05
C GLY A 81 -15.42 6.39 16.97
N GLU A 82 -14.76 7.52 17.25
CA GLU A 82 -14.57 8.63 16.31
C GLU A 82 -13.52 8.29 15.24
N GLU A 83 -13.66 8.90 14.07
CA GLU A 83 -12.66 8.78 13.01
C GLU A 83 -11.36 9.47 13.44
N LEU A 84 -10.23 8.79 13.24
CA LEU A 84 -8.92 9.40 13.41
C LEU A 84 -8.60 10.25 12.17
N PRO A 85 -7.82 11.34 12.29
CA PRO A 85 -7.35 12.11 11.14
C PRO A 85 -6.53 11.27 10.16
N TYR A 86 -5.65 10.41 10.68
CA TYR A 86 -4.76 9.54 9.91
C TYR A 86 -4.86 8.09 10.38
N PRO A 87 -5.98 7.40 10.13
CA PRO A 87 -6.15 6.04 10.61
C PRO A 87 -5.26 5.07 9.81
N ILE A 88 -4.77 4.03 10.47
CA ILE A 88 -4.19 2.87 9.78
C ILE A 88 -5.31 1.93 9.30
N LEU A 89 -5.17 1.39 8.09
CA LEU A 89 -5.94 0.24 7.64
C LEU A 89 -5.17 -1.03 8.01
N MET A 90 -5.86 -1.99 8.62
CA MET A 90 -5.33 -3.30 8.99
C MET A 90 -6.13 -4.38 8.26
N ALA A 91 -5.44 -5.38 7.71
CA ALA A 91 -6.10 -6.51 7.07
C ALA A 91 -5.36 -7.83 7.33
N GLU A 92 -6.07 -8.95 7.36
CA GLU A 92 -5.43 -10.26 7.52
C GLU A 92 -6.09 -11.40 6.74
N ILE A 93 -5.25 -12.38 6.37
CA ILE A 93 -5.62 -13.71 5.92
C ILE A 93 -5.08 -14.69 6.97
N PRO A 94 -5.92 -15.14 7.92
CA PRO A 94 -5.55 -16.14 8.88
C PRO A 94 -5.52 -17.53 8.22
N VAL A 95 -4.45 -18.29 8.47
CA VAL A 95 -4.23 -19.62 7.91
C VAL A 95 -4.19 -20.64 9.05
N SER A 96 -3.19 -20.61 9.92
CA SER A 96 -3.09 -21.50 11.08
C SER A 96 -2.10 -20.95 12.11
N LYS A 97 -2.32 -21.28 13.39
CA LYS A 97 -1.46 -20.83 14.50
C LYS A 97 -0.08 -21.49 14.50
N GLU A 98 0.06 -22.61 13.81
CA GLU A 98 1.32 -23.35 13.67
C GLU A 98 2.22 -22.81 12.55
N LYS A 99 1.71 -21.87 11.73
CA LYS A 99 2.46 -21.26 10.63
C LYS A 99 2.96 -19.88 11.00
N PRO A 100 4.08 -19.43 10.42
CA PRO A 100 4.60 -18.10 10.68
C PRO A 100 3.64 -17.03 10.16
N THR A 101 3.72 -15.84 10.72
CA THR A 101 2.95 -14.66 10.31
C THR A 101 3.89 -13.60 9.72
N VAL A 102 3.57 -13.16 8.51
CA VAL A 102 4.24 -12.04 7.84
C VAL A 102 3.34 -10.82 7.90
N LEU A 103 3.87 -9.71 8.42
CA LEU A 103 3.25 -8.39 8.32
C LEU A 103 3.85 -7.62 7.15
N CYS A 104 3.03 -7.17 6.22
CA CYS A 104 3.44 -6.26 5.15
C CYS A 104 3.00 -4.83 5.45
N TYR A 105 3.88 -3.85 5.18
CA TYR A 105 3.62 -2.42 5.34
C TYR A 105 3.76 -1.69 4.00
N ALA A 106 2.84 -0.76 3.76
CA ALA A 106 2.94 0.31 2.77
C ALA A 106 2.18 1.54 3.32
N HIS A 107 2.25 2.69 2.65
CA HIS A 107 1.45 3.86 2.99
C HIS A 107 0.59 4.35 1.81
N LEU A 108 -0.50 5.04 2.13
CA LEU A 108 -1.50 5.54 1.19
C LEU A 108 -1.45 7.05 1.02
N ASP A 109 -0.80 7.75 1.95
CA ASP A 109 -0.62 9.18 1.85
C ASP A 109 0.44 9.56 0.83
N LYS A 110 0.46 10.83 0.45
CA LYS A 110 1.31 11.30 -0.65
C LYS A 110 1.92 12.66 -0.31
N GLN A 111 3.17 12.86 -0.71
CA GLN A 111 3.75 14.20 -0.74
C GLN A 111 2.88 15.19 -1.55
N PRO A 112 2.86 16.48 -1.16
CA PRO A 112 2.30 17.53 -1.98
C PRO A 112 2.95 17.65 -3.37
N TYR A 113 2.24 18.33 -4.26
CA TYR A 113 2.75 18.76 -5.54
C TYR A 113 2.46 20.26 -5.68
N MET A 114 3.54 21.04 -5.76
CA MET A 114 3.45 22.49 -5.98
C MET A 114 3.11 22.76 -7.45
N ASP A 115 2.01 23.45 -7.74
CA ASP A 115 1.75 23.87 -9.11
C ASP A 115 0.79 25.07 -9.23
N ASN A 116 0.78 25.72 -10.39
CA ASN A 116 -0.09 26.84 -10.76
C ASN A 116 -1.28 26.40 -11.64
N GLU A 117 -1.71 25.14 -11.48
CA GLU A 117 -2.72 24.43 -12.29
C GLU A 117 -2.33 24.19 -13.77
N LYS A 118 -1.15 24.63 -14.21
CA LYS A 118 -0.66 24.37 -15.59
C LYS A 118 0.21 23.14 -15.70
N PHE A 119 0.72 22.64 -14.59
CA PHE A 119 1.49 21.41 -14.46
C PHE A 119 2.70 21.37 -15.40
N GLU A 120 3.37 22.52 -15.61
CA GLU A 120 4.47 22.65 -16.59
C GLU A 120 5.62 21.67 -16.30
N LYS A 121 5.98 21.50 -15.02
CA LYS A 121 6.99 20.52 -14.57
C LYS A 121 6.56 19.06 -14.80
N TRP A 122 5.26 18.84 -14.95
CA TRP A 122 4.66 17.54 -15.24
C TRP A 122 4.25 17.38 -16.71
N GLY A 123 4.67 18.32 -17.58
CA GLY A 123 4.38 18.31 -19.01
C GLY A 123 2.94 18.70 -19.36
N GLY A 124 2.30 19.53 -18.54
CA GLY A 124 0.90 19.94 -18.73
C GLY A 124 -0.12 18.92 -18.22
N VAL A 125 0.31 17.86 -17.53
CA VAL A 125 -0.56 16.79 -17.03
C VAL A 125 -0.64 16.84 -15.51
N PRO A 126 -1.85 16.83 -14.92
CA PRO A 126 -2.00 16.77 -13.46
C PRO A 126 -1.27 15.57 -12.84
N PRO A 127 -0.57 15.74 -11.70
CA PRO A 127 0.11 14.65 -11.00
C PRO A 127 -0.82 13.54 -10.52
N THR A 128 -2.12 13.84 -10.37
CA THR A 128 -3.19 12.89 -10.06
C THR A 128 -3.62 12.04 -11.26
N LYS A 129 -3.02 12.24 -12.44
CA LYS A 129 -3.29 11.40 -13.61
C LYS A 129 -2.10 10.47 -13.86
N LEU A 130 -2.28 9.18 -13.57
CA LEU A 130 -1.29 8.17 -13.93
C LEU A 130 -1.13 8.12 -15.46
N ARG A 131 0.11 8.26 -15.93
CA ARG A 131 0.47 8.11 -17.34
C ARG A 131 1.73 7.28 -17.49
N TRP A 132 1.90 6.68 -18.65
CA TRP A 132 3.08 5.89 -18.97
C TRP A 132 3.95 6.60 -20.00
N ASN A 133 5.24 6.29 -20.06
CA ASN A 133 6.06 6.62 -21.22
C ASN A 133 5.59 5.83 -22.46
N ALA A 134 6.09 6.21 -23.64
CA ALA A 134 5.72 5.59 -24.91
C ALA A 134 6.01 4.07 -24.93
N GLU A 135 7.05 3.64 -24.21
CA GLU A 135 7.46 2.24 -24.12
C GLU A 135 6.66 1.44 -23.09
N GLY A 136 5.80 2.07 -22.27
CA GLY A 136 5.02 1.39 -21.24
C GLY A 136 5.85 0.85 -20.06
N THR A 137 7.09 1.31 -19.88
CA THR A 137 8.03 0.81 -18.88
C THR A 137 8.17 1.70 -17.65
N ARG A 138 7.64 2.93 -17.70
CA ARG A 138 7.72 3.92 -16.62
C ARG A 138 6.37 4.61 -16.45
N ALA A 139 5.83 4.54 -15.25
CA ALA A 139 4.66 5.29 -14.85
C ALA A 139 5.05 6.64 -14.23
N TYR A 140 4.23 7.66 -14.47
CA TYR A 140 4.33 8.99 -13.89
C TYR A 140 3.00 9.33 -13.22
N GLY A 141 3.06 9.68 -11.95
CA GLY A 141 1.93 10.12 -11.14
C GLY A 141 2.40 10.32 -9.70
N ARG A 142 1.86 11.31 -8.99
CA ARG A 142 2.15 11.48 -7.57
C ARG A 142 1.58 10.29 -6.81
N GLY A 143 2.38 9.70 -5.93
CA GLY A 143 2.02 8.47 -5.21
C GLY A 143 2.39 7.19 -5.94
N ALA A 144 2.62 7.25 -7.25
CA ALA A 144 2.70 6.04 -8.07
C ALA A 144 3.88 5.12 -7.71
N ALA A 145 5.01 5.71 -7.30
CA ALA A 145 6.18 4.98 -6.81
C ALA A 145 6.23 4.91 -5.28
N ASP A 146 5.77 5.96 -4.60
CA ASP A 146 5.92 6.22 -3.17
C ASP A 146 4.54 6.61 -2.61
N ASP A 147 3.79 5.70 -1.98
CA ASP A 147 4.04 4.23 -1.91
C ASP A 147 2.87 3.38 -2.41
N LEU A 148 2.08 3.92 -3.34
CA LEU A 148 1.02 3.11 -3.97
C LEU A 148 1.62 1.93 -4.75
N SER A 149 2.89 1.99 -5.14
CA SER A 149 3.59 0.84 -5.71
C SER A 149 3.76 -0.31 -4.70
N GLY A 150 4.05 0.01 -3.43
CA GLY A 150 4.12 -0.96 -2.35
C GLY A 150 2.77 -1.62 -2.08
N VAL A 151 1.71 -0.82 -1.99
CA VAL A 151 0.31 -1.29 -1.85
C VAL A 151 -0.04 -2.32 -2.94
N ILE A 152 0.28 -1.98 -4.20
CA ILE A 152 -0.01 -2.83 -5.36
C ILE A 152 0.88 -4.07 -5.39
N SER A 153 2.15 -3.94 -5.02
CA SER A 153 3.10 -5.07 -4.98
C SER A 153 2.69 -6.11 -3.95
N ILE A 154 2.28 -5.67 -2.75
CA ILE A 154 1.76 -6.54 -1.69
C ILE A 154 0.50 -7.26 -2.18
N GLY A 155 -0.49 -6.49 -2.66
CA GLY A 155 -1.76 -7.06 -3.08
C GLY A 155 -1.64 -8.00 -4.28
N LEU A 156 -0.81 -7.65 -5.28
CA LEU A 156 -0.52 -8.51 -6.45
C LEU A 156 0.15 -9.82 -6.04
N THR A 157 1.11 -9.75 -5.11
CA THR A 157 1.78 -10.95 -4.60
C THR A 157 0.78 -11.88 -3.93
N VAL A 158 -0.04 -11.36 -3.01
CA VAL A 158 -1.04 -12.17 -2.30
C VAL A 158 -2.08 -12.76 -3.27
N ASP A 159 -2.61 -11.95 -4.20
CA ASP A 159 -3.61 -12.41 -5.17
C ASP A 159 -3.04 -13.52 -6.08
N SER A 160 -1.81 -13.35 -6.57
CA SER A 160 -1.17 -14.36 -7.42
C SER A 160 -1.00 -15.71 -6.70
N ILE A 161 -0.66 -15.69 -5.40
CA ILE A 161 -0.51 -16.89 -4.59
C ILE A 161 -1.88 -17.54 -4.35
N LEU A 162 -2.89 -16.76 -3.98
CA LEU A 162 -4.26 -17.23 -3.77
C LEU A 162 -4.82 -17.88 -5.04
N LYS A 163 -4.67 -17.22 -6.19
CA LYS A 163 -5.08 -17.76 -7.50
C LYS A 163 -4.31 -19.02 -7.88
N ALA A 164 -3.00 -19.07 -7.62
CA ALA A 164 -2.20 -20.28 -7.84
C ALA A 164 -2.65 -21.47 -6.98
N LEU A 165 -3.22 -21.21 -5.80
CA LEU A 165 -3.85 -22.21 -4.94
C LEU A 165 -5.30 -22.55 -5.35
N GLY A 166 -5.87 -21.83 -6.31
CA GLY A 166 -7.26 -21.98 -6.75
C GLY A 166 -8.29 -21.34 -5.82
N PHE A 167 -7.89 -20.35 -5.02
CA PHE A 167 -8.79 -19.64 -4.12
C PHE A 167 -9.77 -18.76 -4.91
N ASP A 168 -11.04 -18.76 -4.49
CA ASP A 168 -12.09 -17.86 -4.99
C ASP A 168 -12.59 -16.98 -3.84
N ALA A 169 -12.36 -15.67 -3.92
CA ALA A 169 -12.81 -14.72 -2.92
C ALA A 169 -14.34 -14.69 -2.75
N LYS A 170 -15.11 -15.11 -3.77
CA LYS A 170 -16.58 -15.21 -3.69
C LYS A 170 -17.05 -16.48 -2.98
N ASN A 171 -16.21 -17.51 -2.93
CA ASN A 171 -16.49 -18.81 -2.30
C ASN A 171 -15.27 -19.26 -1.49
N PRO A 172 -14.95 -18.57 -0.38
CA PRO A 172 -13.71 -18.81 0.35
C PRO A 172 -13.67 -20.23 0.92
N SER A 173 -12.52 -20.89 0.76
CA SER A 173 -12.28 -22.25 1.29
C SER A 173 -11.11 -22.26 2.26
N ASN A 174 -11.39 -22.61 3.51
CA ASN A 174 -10.36 -22.80 4.54
C ASN A 174 -9.37 -23.91 4.15
N GLU A 175 -9.80 -24.93 3.39
CA GLU A 175 -8.89 -25.97 2.90
C GLU A 175 -7.85 -25.41 1.92
N ILE A 176 -8.26 -24.45 1.08
CA ILE A 176 -7.34 -23.76 0.16
C ILE A 176 -6.44 -22.80 0.92
N LEU A 177 -6.98 -21.99 1.84
CA LEU A 177 -6.18 -21.09 2.67
C LEU A 177 -5.14 -21.85 3.51
N ASN A 178 -5.49 -23.03 4.03
CA ASN A 178 -4.57 -23.93 4.74
C ASN A 178 -3.39 -24.43 3.88
N LYS A 179 -3.36 -24.18 2.57
CA LYS A 179 -2.21 -24.46 1.69
C LYS A 179 -1.23 -23.29 1.60
N MET A 180 -1.61 -22.09 2.05
CA MET A 180 -0.71 -20.93 2.16
C MET A 180 0.46 -21.24 3.12
N PRO A 181 1.69 -20.75 2.85
CA PRO A 181 2.85 -21.05 3.68
C PRO A 181 2.88 -20.29 5.01
N CYS A 182 2.16 -19.17 5.12
CA CYS A 182 2.15 -18.28 6.28
C CYS A 182 0.79 -17.59 6.43
N ASN A 183 0.53 -17.06 7.63
CA ASN A 183 -0.51 -16.04 7.84
C ASN A 183 -0.02 -14.71 7.24
N ILE A 184 -0.93 -13.94 6.64
CA ILE A 184 -0.61 -12.62 6.09
C ILE A 184 -1.36 -11.57 6.90
N LYS A 185 -0.63 -10.57 7.40
CA LYS A 185 -1.17 -9.32 7.93
C LYS A 185 -0.68 -8.17 7.06
N ILE A 186 -1.51 -7.15 6.91
CA ILE A 186 -1.17 -5.92 6.18
C ILE A 186 -1.51 -4.75 7.07
N ILE A 187 -0.64 -3.74 7.08
CA ILE A 187 -1.01 -2.38 7.45
C ILE A 187 -0.75 -1.41 6.30
N PHE A 188 -1.73 -0.54 6.06
CA PHE A 188 -1.59 0.63 5.21
C PHE A 188 -1.76 1.89 6.05
N GLU A 189 -0.70 2.69 6.14
CA GLU A 189 -0.67 3.95 6.90
C GLU A 189 -1.17 5.13 6.05
N THR A 190 -1.55 6.24 6.71
CA THR A 190 -2.00 7.49 6.06
C THR A 190 -1.30 8.75 6.61
N GLU A 191 -0.14 8.61 7.26
CA GLU A 191 0.63 9.67 7.92
C GLU A 191 2.16 9.56 7.68
N GLU A 192 2.63 8.69 6.79
CA GLU A 192 4.08 8.46 6.63
C GLU A 192 4.80 9.74 6.20
N GLU A 193 4.23 10.44 5.24
CA GLU A 193 4.86 11.58 4.56
C GLU A 193 4.96 12.82 5.47
N CYS A 194 4.24 12.82 6.59
CA CYS A 194 4.29 13.85 7.62
C CYS A 194 4.81 13.32 8.97
N GLY A 195 5.43 12.13 8.99
CA GLY A 195 6.29 11.66 10.08
C GLY A 195 5.71 10.60 11.01
N SER A 196 4.57 9.98 10.67
CA SER A 196 4.00 8.83 11.39
C SER A 196 3.76 9.07 12.90
N HIS A 197 3.42 10.29 13.28
CA HIS A 197 3.32 10.71 14.69
C HIS A 197 2.37 9.84 15.51
N SER A 198 1.28 9.38 14.90
CA SER A 198 0.24 8.58 15.56
C SER A 198 0.47 7.06 15.45
N LEU A 199 1.38 6.59 14.59
CA LEU A 199 1.52 5.16 14.28
C LEU A 199 1.80 4.31 15.52
N ILE A 200 2.74 4.74 16.37
CA ILE A 200 3.10 4.01 17.59
C ILE A 200 1.89 3.84 18.52
N GLU A 201 1.07 4.88 18.67
CA GLU A 201 -0.14 4.82 19.49
C GLU A 201 -1.16 3.87 18.87
N GLN A 202 -1.39 3.93 17.56
CA GLN A 202 -2.33 3.06 16.85
C GLN A 202 -1.91 1.58 16.93
N ILE A 203 -0.61 1.28 16.88
CA ILE A 203 -0.09 -0.07 17.14
C ILE A 203 -0.41 -0.52 18.57
N GLN A 204 -0.23 0.37 19.55
CA GLN A 204 -0.52 0.05 20.95
C GLN A 204 -2.02 -0.16 21.23
N GLN A 205 -2.88 0.59 20.55
CA GLN A 205 -4.34 0.42 20.62
C GLN A 205 -4.78 -0.94 20.03
N ASN A 206 -4.05 -1.45 19.02
CA ASN A 206 -4.39 -2.66 18.28
C ASN A 206 -3.43 -3.83 18.56
N ARG A 207 -2.86 -3.91 19.77
CA ARG A 207 -1.87 -4.95 20.15
C ARG A 207 -2.26 -6.37 19.77
N GLU A 208 -3.53 -6.73 19.86
CA GLU A 208 -4.00 -8.06 19.47
C GLU A 208 -3.74 -8.36 17.98
N PHE A 209 -3.97 -7.38 17.10
CA PHE A 209 -3.65 -7.50 15.68
C PHE A 209 -2.14 -7.64 15.46
N PHE A 210 -1.30 -6.95 16.22
CA PHE A 210 0.16 -7.01 16.07
C PHE A 210 0.83 -8.18 16.80
N ASN A 211 0.07 -9.06 17.45
CA ASN A 211 0.62 -10.23 18.11
C ASN A 211 1.09 -11.30 17.09
N LEU A 212 2.11 -12.05 17.51
CA LEU A 212 2.62 -13.24 16.82
C LEU A 212 3.09 -12.98 15.38
N ILE A 213 3.77 -11.85 15.15
CA ILE A 213 4.43 -11.52 13.89
C ILE A 213 5.86 -12.05 13.91
N ASP A 214 6.22 -12.89 12.94
CA ASP A 214 7.55 -13.47 12.80
C ASP A 214 8.45 -12.64 11.87
N CYS A 215 7.86 -11.92 10.92
CA CYS A 215 8.58 -11.10 9.95
C CYS A 215 7.76 -9.87 9.54
N VAL A 216 8.45 -8.74 9.38
CA VAL A 216 7.88 -7.51 8.80
C VAL A 216 8.56 -7.23 7.47
N ILE A 217 7.76 -7.01 6.43
CA ILE A 217 8.20 -6.63 5.09
C ILE A 217 7.65 -5.23 4.78
N ILE A 218 8.54 -4.30 4.48
CA ILE A 218 8.21 -2.93 4.12
C ILE A 218 8.50 -2.77 2.63
N THR A 219 7.50 -2.37 1.84
CA THR A 219 7.65 -2.22 0.37
C THR A 219 7.88 -0.80 -0.08
N ASP A 220 8.49 0.01 0.77
CA ASP A 220 8.64 1.46 0.62
C ASP A 220 10.11 1.88 0.53
N VAL A 221 10.86 1.24 -0.38
CA VAL A 221 12.27 1.57 -0.62
C VAL A 221 12.60 1.43 -2.10
N VAL A 222 13.55 2.24 -2.54
CA VAL A 222 14.04 2.18 -3.93
C VAL A 222 15.09 1.08 -4.12
N ASN A 223 15.12 0.55 -5.34
CA ASN A 223 16.22 -0.29 -5.79
C ASN A 223 17.53 0.51 -5.87
N PRO A 224 18.70 -0.11 -5.57
CA PRO A 224 20.01 0.53 -5.70
C PRO A 224 20.29 1.08 -7.10
N ALA A 225 19.77 0.42 -8.13
CA ALA A 225 19.79 0.88 -9.52
C ALA A 225 18.63 0.27 -10.32
N THR A 226 18.28 0.85 -11.47
CA THR A 226 17.30 0.27 -12.39
C THR A 226 17.74 -1.14 -12.82
N GLY A 227 16.85 -2.13 -12.64
CA GLY A 227 17.13 -3.53 -12.98
C GLY A 227 17.99 -4.28 -11.96
N VAL A 228 18.45 -3.63 -10.88
CA VAL A 228 19.20 -4.28 -9.80
C VAL A 228 18.32 -4.29 -8.56
N PRO A 229 17.73 -5.44 -8.18
CA PRO A 229 16.89 -5.51 -6.99
C PRO A 229 17.71 -5.27 -5.72
N GLY A 230 17.15 -4.53 -4.76
CA GLY A 230 17.73 -4.33 -3.44
C GLY A 230 16.97 -5.11 -2.37
N LEU A 231 17.69 -5.66 -1.39
CA LEU A 231 17.11 -6.03 -0.09
C LEU A 231 17.68 -5.07 0.95
N ILE A 232 16.87 -4.09 1.34
CA ILE A 232 17.27 -3.07 2.32
C ILE A 232 16.87 -3.56 3.71
N THR A 233 17.84 -3.66 4.61
CA THR A 233 17.63 -4.14 5.99
C THR A 233 17.75 -3.02 7.03
N SER A 234 18.08 -1.80 6.62
CA SER A 234 18.24 -0.66 7.52
C SER A 234 18.09 0.66 6.77
N LEU A 235 17.52 1.66 7.44
CA LEU A 235 17.41 3.04 6.96
C LEU A 235 18.15 3.99 7.91
N ARG A 236 18.48 5.19 7.43
CA ARG A 236 18.99 6.27 8.29
C ARG A 236 17.83 6.91 9.05
N GLY A 237 18.10 7.45 10.23
CA GLY A 237 17.17 8.36 10.89
C GLY A 237 17.18 9.75 10.25
N ILE A 238 16.15 10.54 10.55
CA ILE A 238 15.99 11.93 10.11
C ILE A 238 15.71 12.82 11.32
N ILE A 239 16.23 14.05 11.31
CA ILE A 239 15.92 15.10 12.28
C ILE A 239 15.58 16.37 11.49
N GLN A 240 14.43 16.97 11.75
CA GLN A 240 14.01 18.25 11.17
C GLN A 240 14.21 19.37 12.21
N VAL A 241 14.78 20.50 11.77
CA VAL A 241 15.08 21.66 12.64
C VAL A 241 14.57 22.93 11.98
N GLU A 242 13.79 23.72 12.72
CA GLU A 242 13.42 25.09 12.36
C GLU A 242 14.30 26.07 13.14
N ALA A 243 14.88 27.06 12.45
CA ALA A 243 15.73 28.08 13.06
C ALA A 243 15.22 29.48 12.69
N THR A 244 14.91 30.28 13.71
CA THR A 244 14.36 31.63 13.57
C THR A 244 15.31 32.63 14.25
N VAL A 245 15.48 33.80 13.65
CA VAL A 245 16.33 34.91 14.15
C VAL A 245 15.47 36.14 14.38
#